data_AF-F2NI02-F1
#
_entry.id   AF-F2NI02-F1
#
_cell.length_a   1.000
_cell.length_b   1.000
_cell.length_c   1.000
_cell.angle_alpha   90.00
_cell.angle_beta   90.00
_cell.angle_gamma   90.00
#
_symmetry.space_group_name_H-M   'P 1'
#
loop_
_entity.id
_entity.type
_entity.pdbx_description
1 polymer ?
#
loop_
_entity_poly.entity_id
_entity_poly.type
_entity_poly.pdbx_seq_one_letter_code
_entity_poly.pdbx_strand_id
1 'polypeptide(L)'
;MAEREGRMVEVTCSFCGGSGRDPFGVMSWLSTCCVCNGSGVVRVAAPYQRCAHCQGTGAIKTLTCTVCQGKGYVPCIPGPVVTCPECRGTGDDASSSLACIACRGRGLLPQKGWQ
;
A
#
# COMPACT_ATOMS: atom_id res chain seq x y z
N MET A 1 -9.12 23.44 15.04
CA MET A 1 -10.00 22.34 14.60
C MET A 1 -9.53 21.96 13.21
N ALA A 2 -8.91 20.78 13.03
CA ALA A 2 -8.15 20.45 11.83
C ALA A 2 -8.96 19.54 10.91
N GLU A 3 -9.58 20.13 9.88
CA GLU A 3 -10.19 19.40 8.77
C GLU A 3 -9.10 18.66 7.99
N ARG A 4 -8.99 17.35 8.24
CA ARG A 4 -8.19 16.41 7.44
C ARG A 4 -9.13 15.42 6.76
N GLU A 5 -10.08 15.92 5.98
CA GLU A 5 -10.95 15.07 5.18
C GLU A 5 -10.21 14.72 3.87
N GLY A 6 -9.33 13.72 3.93
CA GLY A 6 -8.80 13.10 2.71
C GLY A 6 -9.98 12.48 1.96
N ARG A 7 -10.36 13.05 0.82
CA ARG A 7 -11.48 12.55 0.01
C ARG A 7 -11.25 11.07 -0.30
N MET A 8 -12.14 10.21 0.17
CA MET A 8 -12.13 8.80 -0.21
C MET A 8 -12.49 8.69 -1.68
N VAL A 9 -11.64 8.02 -2.46
CA VAL A 9 -11.88 7.75 -3.87
C VAL A 9 -11.77 6.25 -4.13
N GLU A 10 -12.49 5.79 -5.14
CA GLU A 10 -12.47 4.40 -5.57
C GLU A 10 -11.39 4.22 -6.65
N VAL A 11 -10.53 3.24 -6.43
CA VAL A 11 -9.48 2.85 -7.36
C VAL A 11 -9.56 1.35 -7.62
N THR A 12 -9.04 0.91 -8.76
CA THR A 12 -8.93 -0.51 -9.06
C THR A 12 -8.16 -1.24 -7.96
N CYS A 13 -8.69 -2.37 -7.51
CA CYS A 13 -8.03 -3.20 -6.52
C CYS A 13 -6.73 -3.78 -7.11
N SER A 14 -5.58 -3.28 -6.66
CA SER A 14 -4.29 -3.76 -7.16
C SER A 14 -4.07 -5.25 -6.90
N PHE A 15 -4.52 -5.77 -5.77
CA PHE A 15 -4.34 -7.18 -5.41
C PHE A 15 -4.92 -8.12 -6.47
N CYS A 16 -6.17 -7.90 -6.89
CA CYS A 16 -6.82 -8.75 -7.90
C CYS A 16 -6.79 -8.18 -9.33
N GLY A 17 -6.16 -7.01 -9.53
CA GLY A 17 -6.17 -6.30 -10.81
C GLY A 17 -7.56 -5.87 -11.30
N GLY A 18 -8.54 -5.76 -10.40
CA GLY A 18 -9.92 -5.45 -10.76
C GLY A 18 -10.81 -6.65 -11.11
N SER A 19 -10.28 -7.87 -11.10
CA SER A 19 -11.06 -9.08 -11.43
C SER A 19 -12.09 -9.46 -10.36
N GLY A 20 -11.94 -8.96 -9.12
CA GLY A 20 -12.76 -9.37 -7.98
C GLY A 20 -12.46 -10.80 -7.48
N ARG A 21 -11.51 -11.52 -8.07
CA ARG A 21 -11.15 -12.90 -7.70
C ARG A 21 -9.78 -12.95 -7.06
N ASP A 22 -9.55 -13.93 -6.19
CA ASP A 22 -8.22 -14.19 -5.64
C ASP A 22 -7.27 -14.60 -6.77
N PRO A 23 -6.20 -13.82 -7.05
CA PRO A 23 -5.31 -14.07 -8.18
C PRO A 23 -4.39 -15.29 -7.93
N PHE A 24 -4.27 -15.74 -6.68
CA PHE A 24 -3.34 -16.78 -6.28
C PHE A 24 -4.00 -18.15 -6.09
N GLY A 25 -5.34 -18.21 -6.15
CA GLY A 25 -6.12 -19.44 -5.98
C GLY A 25 -5.88 -20.14 -4.64
N VAL A 26 -5.51 -19.41 -3.58
CA VAL A 26 -4.99 -20.00 -2.32
C VAL A 26 -6.02 -20.91 -1.64
N MET A 27 -7.31 -20.57 -1.75
CA MET A 27 -8.40 -21.42 -1.26
C MET A 27 -9.12 -22.15 -2.41
N SER A 28 -9.40 -21.46 -3.53
CA SER A 28 -9.95 -22.01 -4.77
C SER A 28 -9.85 -20.96 -5.88
N TRP A 29 -9.85 -21.37 -7.16
CA TRP A 29 -9.90 -20.44 -8.31
C TRP A 29 -11.22 -19.64 -8.40
N LEU A 30 -12.25 -20.08 -7.68
CA LEU A 30 -13.53 -19.37 -7.55
C LEU A 30 -13.56 -18.40 -6.36
N SER A 31 -12.50 -18.35 -5.55
CA SER A 31 -12.48 -17.50 -4.36
C SER A 31 -12.56 -16.03 -4.73
N THR A 32 -13.44 -15.31 -4.05
CA THR A 32 -13.51 -13.85 -4.13
C THR A 32 -12.24 -13.25 -3.55
N CYS A 33 -11.83 -12.12 -4.11
CA CYS A 33 -10.68 -11.38 -3.61
C CYS A 33 -10.94 -10.92 -2.16
N CYS A 34 -10.08 -11.31 -1.23
CA CYS A 34 -10.20 -10.97 0.19
C CYS A 34 -10.02 -9.47 0.51
N VAL A 35 -9.51 -8.69 -0.44
CA VAL A 35 -9.26 -7.25 -0.28
C VAL A 35 -10.47 -6.41 -0.69
N CYS A 36 -11.09 -6.74 -1.83
CA CYS A 36 -12.23 -6.00 -2.38
C CYS A 36 -13.57 -6.73 -2.24
N ASN A 37 -13.57 -7.94 -1.68
CA ASN A 37 -14.75 -8.80 -1.52
C ASN A 37 -15.53 -9.03 -2.82
N GLY A 38 -14.83 -9.13 -3.96
CA GLY A 38 -15.48 -9.34 -5.26
C GLY A 38 -15.83 -8.09 -6.05
N SER A 39 -15.70 -6.89 -5.49
CA SER A 39 -16.09 -5.65 -6.19
C SER A 39 -15.13 -5.23 -7.30
N GLY A 40 -13.87 -5.70 -7.26
CA GLY A 40 -12.80 -5.25 -8.16
C GLY A 40 -12.24 -3.86 -7.82
N VAL A 41 -12.82 -3.14 -6.86
CA VAL A 41 -12.42 -1.78 -6.49
C VAL A 41 -12.20 -1.63 -4.98
N VAL A 42 -11.32 -0.73 -4.59
CA VAL A 42 -11.01 -0.41 -3.19
C VAL A 42 -11.06 1.09 -2.97
N ARG A 43 -11.40 1.48 -1.73
CA ARG A 43 -11.41 2.89 -1.31
C ARG A 43 -10.08 3.30 -0.71
N VAL A 44 -9.52 4.41 -1.20
CA VAL A 44 -8.27 5.01 -0.77
C VAL A 44 -8.46 6.50 -0.47
N ALA A 45 -7.74 7.02 0.52
CA ALA A 45 -7.78 8.43 0.86
C ALA A 45 -6.87 9.23 -0.10
N ALA A 46 -7.43 10.22 -0.80
CA ALA A 46 -6.66 11.13 -1.64
C ALA A 46 -6.07 12.31 -0.83
N PRO A 47 -4.88 12.81 -1.19
CA PRO A 47 -3.96 12.28 -2.21
C PRO A 47 -3.30 10.96 -1.77
N TYR A 48 -3.10 10.04 -2.71
CA TYR A 48 -2.47 8.74 -2.49
C TYR A 48 -1.31 8.50 -3.46
N GLN A 49 -0.41 7.61 -3.08
CA GLN A 49 0.74 7.16 -3.86
C GLN A 49 0.82 5.64 -3.88
N ARG A 50 1.61 5.08 -4.80
CA ARG A 50 1.91 3.64 -4.79
C ARG A 50 2.65 3.26 -3.51
N CYS A 51 2.28 2.12 -2.95
CA CYS A 51 3.01 1.55 -1.82
C CYS A 51 4.39 1.10 -2.30
N ALA A 52 5.45 1.66 -1.72
CA ALA A 52 6.83 1.30 -2.09
C ALA A 52 7.12 -0.17 -1.77
N HIS A 53 6.75 -0.65 -0.58
CA HIS A 53 7.00 -2.03 -0.14
C HIS A 53 6.49 -3.12 -1.11
N CYS A 54 5.28 -2.98 -1.65
CA CYS A 54 4.75 -3.92 -2.65
C CYS A 54 4.80 -3.39 -4.08
N GLN A 55 5.43 -2.25 -4.32
CA GLN A 55 5.51 -1.58 -5.62
C GLN A 55 4.14 -1.37 -6.30
N GLY A 56 3.08 -1.29 -5.50
CA GLY A 56 1.71 -1.09 -5.98
C GLY A 56 0.93 -2.35 -6.37
N THR A 57 1.49 -3.55 -6.20
CA THR A 57 0.78 -4.82 -6.48
C THR A 57 -0.29 -5.14 -5.43
N GLY A 58 -0.16 -4.60 -4.22
CA GLY A 58 -1.00 -4.98 -3.08
C GLY A 58 -0.62 -6.33 -2.46
N ALA A 59 0.38 -7.04 -3.01
CA ALA A 59 0.78 -8.36 -2.52
C ALA A 59 2.30 -8.46 -2.35
N ILE A 60 2.74 -9.20 -1.34
CA ILE A 60 4.12 -9.65 -1.17
C ILE A 60 4.09 -11.17 -1.37
N LYS A 61 4.60 -11.63 -2.52
CA LYS A 61 4.40 -13.00 -3.00
C LYS A 61 2.89 -13.29 -3.10
N THR A 62 2.39 -14.29 -2.37
CA THR A 62 0.96 -14.66 -2.34
C THR A 62 0.20 -14.03 -1.18
N LEU A 63 0.88 -13.28 -0.31
CA LEU A 63 0.28 -12.69 0.89
C LEU A 63 -0.13 -11.24 0.64
N THR A 64 -1.25 -10.84 1.24
CA THR A 64 -1.68 -9.44 1.25
C THR A 64 -0.61 -8.56 1.86
N CYS A 65 -0.21 -7.50 1.16
CA CYS A 65 0.77 -6.55 1.67
C CYS A 65 0.22 -5.89 2.94
N THR A 66 0.94 -6.02 4.06
CA THR A 66 0.51 -5.52 5.37
C THR A 66 0.54 -4.00 5.47
N VAL A 67 1.35 -3.32 4.67
CA VAL A 67 1.49 -1.86 4.65
C VAL A 67 0.28 -1.18 4.02
N CYS A 68 -0.14 -1.65 2.85
CA CYS A 68 -1.28 -1.08 2.11
C CYS A 68 -2.57 -1.89 2.25
N GLN A 69 -2.52 -3.00 3.01
CA GLN A 69 -3.64 -3.94 3.22
C GLN A 69 -4.25 -4.44 1.90
N GLY A 70 -3.40 -4.77 0.92
CA GLY A 70 -3.89 -5.27 -0.37
C GLY A 70 -4.26 -4.20 -1.39
N LYS A 71 -4.36 -2.93 -0.98
CA LYS A 71 -4.86 -1.87 -1.88
C LYS A 71 -3.86 -1.50 -2.96
N GLY A 72 -2.56 -1.70 -2.73
CA GLY A 72 -1.48 -1.22 -3.60
C GLY A 72 -1.15 0.27 -3.44
N TYR A 73 -1.94 1.00 -2.65
CA TYR A 73 -1.77 2.43 -2.44
C TYR A 73 -1.70 2.76 -0.95
N VAL A 74 -0.94 3.80 -0.63
CA VAL A 74 -0.90 4.42 0.70
C VAL A 74 -1.20 5.91 0.58
N PRO A 75 -1.83 6.54 1.58
CA PRO A 75 -2.03 7.98 1.58
C PRO A 75 -0.70 8.73 1.50
N CYS A 76 -0.64 9.82 0.76
CA CYS A 76 0.54 10.69 0.75
C CYS A 76 0.77 11.30 2.13
N ILE A 77 2.04 11.52 2.47
CA ILE A 77 2.41 12.27 3.67
C ILE A 77 2.19 13.76 3.35
N PRO A 78 1.44 14.50 4.19
CA PRO A 78 1.22 15.91 3.95
C PRO A 78 2.48 16.73 4.23
N GLY A 79 2.75 17.72 3.36
CA GLY A 79 3.92 18.58 3.46
C GLY A 79 5.15 18.03 2.72
N PRO A 80 6.33 18.66 2.90
CA PRO A 80 7.54 18.23 2.23
C PRO A 80 8.04 16.89 2.76
N VAL A 81 8.44 16.03 1.85
CA VAL A 81 8.90 14.66 2.12
C VAL A 81 10.31 14.44 1.59
N VAL A 82 11.04 13.55 2.22
CA VAL A 82 12.36 13.08 1.78
C VAL A 82 12.33 11.57 1.57
N THR A 83 13.17 11.09 0.66
CA THR A 83 13.41 9.66 0.50
C THR A 83 13.98 9.10 1.78
N CYS A 84 13.43 7.99 2.27
CA CYS A 84 13.89 7.36 3.49
C CYS A 84 15.35 6.93 3.33
N PRO A 85 16.28 7.38 4.19
CA PRO A 85 17.70 7.08 4.02
C PRO A 85 18.05 5.62 4.36
N GLU A 86 17.28 4.99 5.26
CA GLU A 86 17.45 3.59 5.66
C GLU A 86 17.19 2.62 4.50
N CYS A 87 16.01 2.72 3.88
CA CYS A 87 15.61 1.86 2.77
C CYS A 87 15.88 2.46 1.38
N ARG A 88 16.40 3.69 1.31
CA ARG A 88 16.63 4.44 0.06
C ARG A 88 15.41 4.51 -0.85
N GLY A 89 14.21 4.50 -0.27
CA GLY A 89 12.95 4.59 -1.00
C GLY A 89 12.31 3.26 -1.39
N THR A 90 12.93 2.10 -1.14
CA THR A 90 12.33 0.80 -1.47
C THR A 90 11.11 0.50 -0.60
N GLY A 91 11.11 0.99 0.64
CA GLY A 91 10.11 0.61 1.64
C GLY A 91 10.37 -0.76 2.27
N ASP A 92 11.52 -1.38 1.97
CA ASP A 92 11.92 -2.67 2.53
C ASP A 92 13.05 -2.49 3.52
N ASP A 93 13.06 -3.32 4.55
CA ASP A 93 14.23 -3.47 5.40
C ASP A 93 15.34 -4.21 4.62
N ALA A 94 16.59 -3.76 4.73
CA ALA A 94 17.68 -4.38 3.97
C ALA A 94 18.01 -5.80 4.48
N SER A 95 17.73 -6.08 5.76
CA SER A 95 18.02 -7.37 6.40
C SER A 95 16.89 -8.39 6.27
N SER A 96 15.68 -7.94 5.93
CA SER A 96 14.47 -8.76 5.89
C SER A 96 13.55 -8.26 4.79
N SER A 97 12.85 -9.14 4.05
CA SER A 97 11.80 -8.75 3.09
C SER A 97 10.53 -8.19 3.76
N LEU A 98 10.67 -7.63 4.96
CA LEU A 98 9.67 -6.96 5.75
C LEU A 98 9.68 -5.47 5.43
N ALA A 99 8.57 -4.79 5.72
CA ALA A 99 8.47 -3.36 5.55
C ALA A 99 9.52 -2.63 6.40
N CYS A 100 10.22 -1.65 5.80
CA CYS A 100 11.16 -0.79 6.52
C CYS A 100 10.46 -0.13 7.71
N ILE A 101 11.00 -0.33 8.92
CA ILE A 101 10.39 0.13 10.17
C ILE A 101 10.34 1.67 10.22
N ALA A 102 11.42 2.33 9.78
CA ALA A 102 11.56 3.78 9.81
C ALA A 102 10.44 4.48 9.02
N CYS A 103 10.25 4.11 7.74
CA CYS A 103 9.20 4.70 6.90
C CYS A 103 7.89 3.92 6.87
N ARG A 104 7.78 2.82 7.64
CA ARG A 104 6.66 1.86 7.63
C ARG A 104 6.28 1.40 6.23
N GLY A 105 7.27 1.09 5.41
CA GLY A 105 7.10 0.62 4.03
C GLY A 105 6.63 1.65 2.99
N ARG A 106 6.64 2.95 3.32
CA ARG A 106 6.26 4.03 2.39
C ARG A 106 7.40 4.46 1.45
N GLY A 107 8.65 4.19 1.82
CA GLY A 107 9.84 4.70 1.12
C GLY A 107 10.11 6.19 1.34
N LEU A 108 9.19 6.92 1.97
CA LEU A 108 9.25 8.36 2.20
C LEU A 108 9.02 8.67 3.67
N LEU A 109 9.61 9.78 4.12
CA LEU A 109 9.47 10.33 5.45
C LEU A 109 9.13 11.82 5.38
N PRO A 110 8.41 12.37 6.36
CA PRO A 110 8.26 13.82 6.47
C PRO A 110 9.63 14.48 6.66
N GLN A 111 9.91 15.56 5.92
CA GLN A 111 11.18 16.27 6.02
C GLN A 111 11.38 16.90 7.41
N LYS A 112 10.30 17.37 8.04
CA LYS A 112 10.29 17.85 9.42
C LYS A 112 10.10 16.66 10.37
N GLY A 113 11.11 16.37 11.19
CA GLY A 113 11.05 15.34 12.23
C GLY A 113 11.97 14.13 12.04
N TRP A 114 12.79 14.12 10.97
CA TRP A 114 13.90 13.17 10.84
C TRP A 114 15.18 13.80 11.39
N GLN A 115 15.40 13.63 12.69
CA GLN A 115 16.60 13.99 13.46
C GLN A 115 16.96 12.83 14.38
#